data_AF-W7SNG3-F1
#
_entry.id   AF-W7SNG3-F1
#
_cell.length_a   1.000
_cell.length_b   1.000
_cell.length_c   1.000
_cell.angle_alpha   90.00
_cell.angle_beta   90.00
_cell.angle_gamma   90.00
#
_symmetry.space_group_name_H-M   'P 1'
#
loop_
_entity.id
_entity.type
_entity.pdbx_description
1 polymer ?
#
loop_
_entity_poly.entity_id
_entity_poly.type
_entity_poly.pdbx_seq_one_letter_code
_entity_poly.pdbx_strand_id
1 'polypeptide(L)'
;MVLIGQDRDVIAAALARHAPDVPVTQVASGDDDAMTRAVDLAGAIAHPGDVVLLAPAAASMDMFTDYGHRGRAFAEAVLNRLGLPT
;
A
#
# COMPACT_ATOMS: atom_id res chain seq x y z
N MET A 1 -5.22 -5.62 4.99
CA MET A 1 -5.26 -4.74 3.80
C MET A 1 -4.72 -3.37 4.20
N VAL A 2 -3.71 -2.87 3.50
CA VAL A 2 -3.14 -1.54 3.76
C VAL A 2 -3.61 -0.59 2.67
N LEU A 3 -4.27 0.51 3.05
CA LEU A 3 -4.89 1.46 2.12
C LEU A 3 -4.16 2.79 2.15
N ILE A 4 -3.87 3.31 0.96
CA ILE A 4 -3.21 4.60 0.73
C ILE A 4 -3.98 5.40 -0.33
N GLY A 5 -3.70 6.70 -0.42
CA GLY A 5 -4.28 7.58 -1.43
C GLY A 5 -5.62 8.19 -1.05
N GLN A 6 -6.17 8.98 -1.97
CA GLN A 6 -7.37 9.79 -1.73
C GLN A 6 -8.62 8.93 -1.51
N ASP A 7 -8.74 7.80 -2.22
CA ASP A 7 -9.94 6.94 -2.17
C ASP A 7 -9.91 5.89 -1.06
N ARG A 8 -8.92 5.95 -0.14
CA ARG A 8 -8.78 4.95 0.94
C ARG A 8 -10.06 4.74 1.75
N ASP A 9 -10.78 5.82 2.05
CA ASP A 9 -11.98 5.77 2.88
C ASP A 9 -13.16 5.11 2.14
N VAL A 10 -13.21 5.26 0.81
CA VAL A 10 -14.20 4.60 -0.05
C VAL A 10 -13.97 3.09 -0.05
N ILE A 11 -12.71 2.66 -0.20
CA ILE A 11 -12.34 1.23 -0.16
C ILE A 11 -12.55 0.65 1.24
N ALA A 12 -12.18 1.38 2.30
CA ALA A 12 -12.40 0.96 3.68
C ALA A 12 -13.89 0.74 3.98
N ALA A 13 -14.77 1.67 3.53
CA ALA A 13 -16.21 1.53 3.69
C ALA A 13 -16.79 0.35 2.87
N ALA A 14 -16.24 0.05 1.70
CA ALA A 14 -16.63 -1.11 0.91
C ALA A 14 -16.23 -2.42 1.62
N LEU A 15 -15.00 -2.51 2.14
CA LEU A 15 -14.55 -3.66 2.93
C LEU A 15 -15.39 -3.85 4.19
N ALA A 16 -15.68 -2.79 4.93
CA ALA A 16 -16.51 -2.88 6.13
C ALA A 16 -17.92 -3.44 5.83
N ARG A 17 -18.50 -3.13 4.66
CA ARG A 17 -19.81 -3.66 4.26
C ARG A 17 -19.78 -5.09 3.74
N HIS A 18 -18.73 -5.48 3.03
CA HIS A 18 -18.72 -6.73 2.26
C HIS A 18 -17.76 -7.80 2.79
N ALA A 19 -16.75 -7.41 3.58
CA ALA A 19 -15.72 -8.27 4.14
C ALA A 19 -15.24 -7.72 5.50
N PRO A 20 -16.12 -7.63 6.52
CA PRO A 20 -15.83 -6.98 7.80
C PRO A 20 -14.69 -7.65 8.59
N ASP A 21 -14.44 -8.93 8.33
CA ASP A 21 -13.38 -9.70 9.00
C ASP A 21 -11.98 -9.44 8.41
N VAL A 22 -11.88 -8.72 7.29
CA VAL A 22 -10.59 -8.36 6.68
C VAL A 22 -10.00 -7.19 7.48
N PRO A 23 -8.83 -7.36 8.14
CA PRO A 23 -8.21 -6.26 8.86
C PRO A 23 -7.78 -5.16 7.89
N VAL A 24 -8.11 -3.91 8.22
CA VAL A 24 -7.78 -2.74 7.40
C VAL A 24 -6.91 -1.76 8.19
N THR A 25 -5.80 -1.34 7.59
CA THR A 25 -4.95 -0.27 8.08
C THR A 25 -4.91 0.84 7.04
N GLN A 26 -5.20 2.07 7.43
CA GLN A 26 -5.18 3.23 6.55
C GLN A 26 -3.92 4.07 6.80
N VAL A 27 -3.23 4.50 5.75
CA VAL A 27 -2.11 5.45 5.81
C VAL A 27 -2.64 6.83 5.40
N ALA A 28 -2.24 7.87 6.15
CA ALA A 28 -2.67 9.23 5.90
C ALA A 28 -2.16 9.77 4.55
N SER A 29 -2.89 10.72 3.96
CA SER A 29 -2.49 11.39 2.73
C SER A 29 -1.58 12.55 3.11
N GLY A 30 -0.53 12.78 2.34
CA GLY A 30 0.43 13.86 2.60
C GLY A 30 1.66 13.44 3.40
N ASP A 31 1.76 12.17 3.81
CA ASP A 31 3.08 11.60 4.08
C ASP A 31 3.77 11.45 2.72
N ASP A 32 4.86 12.21 2.49
CA ASP A 32 5.71 12.12 1.29
C ASP A 32 6.22 10.69 1.04
N ASP A 33 6.05 9.80 2.02
CA ASP A 33 6.55 8.44 2.07
C ASP A 33 5.43 7.38 2.27
N ALA A 34 4.19 7.69 1.84
CA ALA A 34 3.03 6.81 2.03
C ALA A 34 3.25 5.38 1.50
N MET A 35 4.01 5.21 0.41
CA MET A 35 4.35 3.90 -0.13
C MET A 35 5.28 3.11 0.80
N THR A 36 6.36 3.72 1.30
CA THR A 36 7.27 3.06 2.25
C THR A 36 6.52 2.69 3.52
N ARG A 37 5.70 3.59 4.06
CA ARG A 37 4.87 3.28 5.23
C ARG A 37 3.92 2.11 4.97
N ALA A 38 3.34 2.02 3.77
CA ALA A 38 2.46 0.93 3.39
C ALA A 38 3.20 -0.41 3.31
N VAL A 39 4.38 -0.42 2.68
CA VAL A 39 5.25 -1.62 2.60
C VAL A 39 5.71 -2.06 3.97
N ASP A 40 6.04 -1.11 4.85
CA ASP A 40 6.46 -1.41 6.21
C ASP A 40 5.36 -2.07 7.05
N LEU A 41 4.15 -1.52 6.98
CA LEU A 41 2.98 -2.08 7.65
C LEU A 41 2.64 -3.46 7.08
N ALA A 42 2.67 -3.62 5.75
CA ALA A 42 2.38 -4.90 5.11
C ALA A 42 3.41 -5.97 5.52
N GLY A 43 4.69 -5.63 5.49
CA GLY A 43 5.77 -6.55 5.87
C GLY A 43 5.88 -6.79 7.39
N ALA A 44 5.23 -5.99 8.23
CA ALA A 44 5.14 -6.25 9.67
C ALA A 44 4.03 -7.28 10.01
N ILE A 45 3.08 -7.47 9.11
CA ILE A 45 1.93 -8.38 9.27
C ILE A 45 2.16 -9.69 8.51
N ALA A 46 2.96 -9.68 7.44
CA ALA A 46 3.28 -10.85 6.63
C ALA A 46 4.22 -11.84 7.36
N HIS A 47 3.98 -13.13 7.16
CA HIS A 47 4.81 -14.22 7.65
C HIS A 47 5.59 -14.89 6.51
N PRO A 48 6.63 -15.69 6.82
CA PRO A 48 7.31 -16.49 5.80
C PRO A 48 6.33 -17.36 5.00
N GLY A 49 6.34 -17.21 3.68
CA GLY A 49 5.42 -17.91 2.76
C GLY A 49 4.21 -17.07 2.31
N ASP A 50 3.94 -15.95 2.97
CA ASP A 50 2.89 -15.01 2.53
C ASP A 50 3.33 -14.19 1.30
N VAL A 51 2.33 -13.65 0.60
CA VAL A 51 2.55 -12.73 -0.53
C VAL A 51 2.04 -11.34 -0.16
N VAL A 52 2.90 -10.34 -0.34
CA VAL A 52 2.52 -8.93 -0.33
C VAL A 52 2.30 -8.47 -1.77
N LEU A 53 1.05 -8.14 -2.11
CA LEU A 53 0.64 -7.75 -3.46
C LEU A 53 0.22 -6.28 -3.51
N LEU A 54 0.84 -5.51 -4.41
CA LEU A 54 0.34 -4.19 -4.81
C LEU A 54 -0.73 -4.35 -5.91
N ALA A 55 -2.00 -4.21 -5.54
CA ALA A 55 -3.15 -4.30 -6.46
C ALA A 55 -4.04 -3.04 -6.38
N PRO A 56 -3.68 -1.95 -7.10
CA PRO A 56 -4.41 -0.70 -7.03
C PRO A 56 -5.69 -0.74 -7.87
N ALA A 57 -6.83 -0.47 -7.23
CA ALA A 57 -8.16 -0.39 -7.86
C ALA A 57 -8.51 1.01 -8.42
N ALA A 58 -7.58 1.97 -8.34
CA ALA A 58 -7.77 3.36 -8.72
C ALA A 58 -6.58 3.93 -9.54
N ALA A 59 -6.84 5.02 -10.25
CA ALA A 59 -5.84 5.77 -11.02
C ALA A 59 -4.72 6.27 -10.10
N SER A 60 -3.47 6.30 -10.58
CA SER A 60 -2.28 6.58 -9.76
C SER A 60 -1.99 8.06 -9.54
N MET A 61 -2.74 8.96 -10.18
CA MET A 61 -2.36 10.37 -10.38
C MET A 61 -2.50 11.25 -9.13
N ASP A 62 -3.09 10.73 -8.04
CA ASP A 62 -3.23 11.45 -6.77
C ASP A 62 -1.92 11.47 -5.96
N MET A 63 -1.06 10.46 -6.12
CA MET A 63 0.22 10.34 -5.39
C MET A 63 1.43 10.07 -6.29
N PHE A 64 1.22 9.63 -7.53
CA PHE A 64 2.30 9.23 -8.43
C PHE A 64 2.12 9.83 -9.82
N THR A 65 3.23 10.22 -10.44
CA THR A 65 3.29 10.75 -11.81
C THR A 65 2.60 9.83 -12.82
N ASP A 66 2.79 8.52 -12.69
CA ASP A 66 2.22 7.51 -13.57
C ASP A 66 2.19 6.13 -12.88
N TYR A 67 1.60 5.13 -13.57
CA TYR A 67 1.48 3.77 -13.04
C TYR A 67 2.85 3.09 -12.82
N GLY A 68 3.84 3.42 -13.67
CA GLY A 68 5.20 2.88 -13.60
C GLY A 68 5.97 3.49 -12.44
N HIS A 69 5.78 4.79 -12.17
CA HIS A 69 6.32 5.45 -10.99
C HIS A 69 5.78 4.77 -9.72
N ARG A 70 4.48 4.51 -9.63
CA ARG A 70 3.89 3.78 -8.49
C ARG A 70 4.51 2.38 -8.29
N GLY A 71 4.71 1.64 -9.39
CA GLY A 71 5.35 0.32 -9.34
C GLY A 71 6.81 0.39 -8.88
N ARG A 72 7.57 1.35 -9.40
CA ARG A 72 8.97 1.58 -8.98
C ARG A 72 9.06 1.97 -7.51
N ALA A 73 8.22 2.89 -7.04
CA ALA A 73 8.17 3.30 -5.64
C ALA A 73 7.89 2.12 -4.70
N PHE A 74 7.01 1.20 -5.09
CA PHE A 74 6.77 -0.03 -4.31
C PHE A 74 7.98 -0.96 -4.30
N ALA A 75 8.60 -1.20 -5.46
CA ALA A 75 9.79 -2.05 -5.54
C ALA A 75 10.95 -1.48 -4.71
N GLU A 76 11.19 -0.17 -4.81
CA GLU A 76 12.19 0.56 -4.04
C GLU A 76 11.93 0.46 -2.53
N ALA A 77 10.69 0.70 -2.09
CA ALA A 77 10.30 0.55 -0.70
C ALA A 77 10.52 -0.88 -0.17
N VAL A 78 10.24 -1.90 -0.98
CA VAL A 78 10.49 -3.31 -0.62
C VAL A 78 11.99 -3.58 -0.48
N LEU A 79 12.82 -3.12 -1.43
CA LEU A 79 14.27 -3.30 -1.37
C LEU A 79 14.86 -2.62 -0.14
N ASN A 80 14.47 -1.37 0.12
CA ASN A 80 14.88 -0.60 1.29
C ASN A 80 14.51 -1.30 2.60
N ARG A 81 13.27 -1.81 2.72
CA ARG A 81 12.81 -2.56 3.89
C ARG A 81 13.64 -3.82 4.14
N LEU A 82 14.04 -4.51 3.06
CA LEU A 82 14.85 -5.73 3.15
C LEU A 82 16.36 -5.44 3.32
N GLY A 83 16.77 -4.16 3.31
CA GLY A 83 18.19 -3.78 3.33
C GLY A 83 18.94 -4.20 2.07
N LEU A 84 18.24 -4.30 0.93
CA LEU A 84 18.78 -4.68 -0.37
C LEU A 84 19.04 -3.43 -1.22
N PRO A 85 20.03 -3.47 -2.13
CA PRO A 85 20.31 -2.35 -3.04
C PRO A 85 19.15 -2.12 -4.01
N THR A 86 18.88 -0.83 -4.29
CA THR A 86 17.90 -0.32 -5.27
C THR A 86 18.40 -0.38 -6.70
#